data_AF-A0AAV9DS44-F1
#
_entry.id   AF-A0AAV9DS44-F1
#
_cell.length_a   1.000
_cell.length_b   1.000
_cell.length_c   1.000
_cell.angle_alpha   90.00
_cell.angle_beta   90.00
_cell.angle_gamma   90.00
#
_symmetry.space_group_name_H-M   'P 1'
#
loop_
_entity.id
_entity.type
_entity.pdbx_description
1 polymer ?
#
loop_
_entity_poly.entity_id
_entity_poly.type
_entity_poly.pdbx_seq_one_letter_code
_entity_poly.pdbx_strand_id
1 'polypeptide(L)'
;MSDVKVPDTLNSTVDEEMSFDAWGEACAKECLCTAYVTANISSGMGCLMWFGDLWDTRTYTDGGQVIYLRLAASEIIGFVKPASVPECFTVYGVESGDTCFFIGQEFNLTAAEFGAINPNLECDKLFPGQWLCVVGRA
;
A
#
# COMPACT_ATOMS: atom_id res chain seq x y z
N MET A 1 6.05 2.87 -6.55
CA MET A 1 5.01 2.08 -7.25
C MET A 1 5.68 0.87 -7.87
N SER A 2 5.08 -0.33 -7.84
CA SER A 2 5.59 -1.54 -8.51
C SER A 2 4.84 -1.84 -9.80
N ASP A 3 5.39 -2.72 -10.63
CA ASP A 3 4.76 -3.21 -11.87
C ASP A 3 4.44 -2.09 -12.86
N VAL A 4 5.32 -1.08 -12.92
CA VAL A 4 5.15 0.11 -13.76
C VAL A 4 6.02 -0.01 -15.02
N LYS A 5 5.42 0.29 -16.18
CA LYS A 5 6.15 0.77 -17.35
C LYS A 5 6.73 2.13 -17.01
N VAL A 6 8.05 2.21 -16.96
CA VAL A 6 8.74 3.48 -16.70
C VAL A 6 8.32 4.57 -17.71
N PRO A 7 8.33 5.85 -17.29
CA PRO A 7 8.01 6.96 -18.17
C PRO A 7 8.96 7.02 -19.37
N ASP A 8 8.55 7.76 -20.40
CA ASP A 8 9.44 8.14 -21.49
C ASP A 8 10.69 8.87 -20.95
N THR A 9 11.85 8.62 -21.56
CA THR A 9 13.16 9.09 -21.13
C THR A 9 13.58 10.43 -21.72
N LEU A 10 12.69 11.12 -22.46
CA LEU A 10 12.95 12.43 -23.07
C LEU A 10 13.49 13.49 -22.09
N ASN A 11 13.02 13.51 -20.84
CA ASN A 11 13.50 14.43 -19.81
C ASN A 11 14.07 13.69 -18.60
N SER A 12 15.13 12.92 -18.85
CA SER A 12 15.77 12.09 -17.85
C SER A 12 17.29 12.07 -17.98
N THR A 13 17.97 11.72 -16.89
CA THR A 13 19.43 11.53 -16.83
C THR A 13 19.75 10.15 -16.27
N VAL A 14 20.75 9.50 -16.86
CA VAL A 14 21.30 8.24 -16.37
C VAL A 14 22.64 8.49 -15.67
N ASP A 15 22.85 7.81 -14.55
CA ASP A 15 24.15 7.73 -13.88
C ASP A 15 24.40 6.26 -13.57
N GLU A 16 25.39 5.64 -14.21
CA GLU A 16 25.63 4.19 -14.11
C GLU A 16 26.47 3.79 -12.90
N GLU A 17 27.15 4.74 -12.25
CA GLU A 17 28.13 4.47 -11.19
C GLU A 17 27.55 4.66 -9.79
N MET A 18 26.50 5.46 -9.68
CA MET A 18 25.91 5.81 -8.40
C MET A 18 25.16 4.61 -7.76
N SER A 19 25.21 4.47 -6.43
CA SER A 19 24.50 3.42 -5.68
C SER A 19 23.05 3.79 -5.36
N PHE A 20 22.18 2.79 -5.25
CA PHE A 20 20.75 2.98 -5.01
C PHE A 20 20.41 3.94 -3.86
N ASP A 21 21.08 3.79 -2.70
CA ASP A 21 20.82 4.62 -1.52
C ASP A 21 21.14 6.11 -1.76
N ALA A 22 22.13 6.41 -2.61
CA ALA A 22 22.52 7.78 -2.93
C ALA A 22 21.49 8.49 -3.84
N TRP A 23 20.64 7.74 -4.56
CA TRP A 23 19.73 8.33 -5.56
C TRP A 23 18.56 9.05 -4.93
N GLY A 24 18.03 8.53 -3.82
CA GLY A 24 16.98 9.20 -3.06
C GLY A 24 17.44 10.58 -2.59
N GLU A 25 18.69 10.67 -2.10
CA GLU A 25 19.28 11.96 -1.72
C GLU A 25 19.54 12.87 -2.92
N ALA A 26 20.06 12.33 -4.04
CA ALA A 26 20.31 13.11 -5.25
C ALA A 26 19.01 13.74 -5.78
N CYS A 27 17.94 12.94 -5.89
CA CYS A 27 16.63 13.43 -6.30
C CYS A 27 16.06 14.45 -5.29
N ALA A 28 16.27 14.23 -3.98
CA ALA A 28 15.83 15.19 -2.97
C ALA A 28 16.57 16.54 -3.05
N LYS A 29 17.83 16.54 -3.48
CA LYS A 29 18.66 17.75 -3.68
C LYS A 29 18.34 18.48 -4.98
N GLU A 30 17.89 17.76 -6.01
CA GLU A 30 17.51 18.33 -7.30
C GLU A 30 16.05 18.79 -7.32
N CYS A 31 15.77 20.08 -7.21
CA CYS A 31 14.40 20.63 -7.11
C CYS A 31 13.45 20.22 -8.24
N LEU A 32 13.96 19.94 -9.44
CA LEU A 32 13.16 19.51 -10.58
C LEU A 32 12.97 18.00 -10.67
N CYS A 33 13.65 17.21 -9.81
CA CYS A 33 13.49 15.77 -9.80
C CYS A 33 12.06 15.39 -9.39
N THR A 34 11.44 14.53 -10.20
CA THR A 34 10.09 14.01 -9.98
C THR A 34 10.11 12.53 -9.63
N ALA A 35 11.02 11.75 -10.24
CA ALA A 35 11.09 10.32 -10.01
C ALA A 35 12.47 9.73 -10.33
N TYR A 36 12.74 8.54 -9.81
CA TYR A 36 13.92 7.76 -10.16
C TYR A 36 13.65 6.25 -10.16
N VAL A 37 14.49 5.49 -10.88
CA VAL A 37 14.46 4.02 -10.97
C VAL A 37 15.87 3.44 -11.03
N THR A 38 16.00 2.14 -10.75
CA THR A 38 17.19 1.37 -11.08
C THR A 38 17.31 1.19 -12.59
N ALA A 39 18.42 1.64 -13.17
CA ALA A 39 18.71 1.47 -14.60
C ALA A 39 19.17 0.03 -14.90
N ASN A 40 19.87 -0.63 -13.98
CA ASN A 40 20.26 -2.04 -14.10
C ASN A 40 19.66 -2.89 -12.97
N ILE A 41 18.64 -3.68 -13.30
CA ILE A 41 17.94 -4.58 -12.36
C ILE A 41 18.84 -5.76 -11.93
N SER A 42 19.84 -6.13 -12.74
CA SER A 42 20.70 -7.29 -12.48
C SER A 42 21.85 -7.02 -11.51
N SER A 43 22.38 -5.80 -11.50
CA SER A 43 23.47 -5.39 -10.60
C SER A 43 23.00 -4.48 -9.46
N GLY A 44 21.80 -3.89 -9.57
CA GLY A 44 21.34 -2.82 -8.66
C GLY A 44 22.15 -1.53 -8.77
N MET A 45 23.00 -1.42 -9.81
CA MET A 45 23.91 -0.32 -10.03
C MET A 45 23.40 0.55 -11.18
N GLY A 46 23.55 1.86 -11.03
CA GLY A 46 23.10 2.83 -12.00
C GLY A 46 21.62 3.21 -11.94
N CYS A 47 21.33 4.50 -12.05
CA CYS A 47 20.03 5.13 -11.90
C CYS A 47 19.57 5.78 -13.20
N LEU A 48 18.26 5.89 -13.35
CA LEU A 48 17.62 6.80 -14.29
C LEU A 48 16.69 7.73 -13.49
N MET A 49 16.89 9.04 -13.64
CA MET A 49 16.15 10.08 -12.92
C MET A 49 15.39 10.96 -13.90
N TRP A 50 14.13 11.27 -13.60
CA TRP A 50 13.26 12.12 -14.43
C TRP A 50 13.05 13.49 -13.80
N PHE A 51 12.89 14.49 -14.67
CA PHE A 51 12.59 15.87 -14.30
C PHE A 51 11.23 16.30 -14.85
N GLY A 52 10.43 17.00 -14.05
CA GLY A 52 9.10 17.47 -14.47
C GLY A 52 8.08 16.35 -14.68
N ASP A 53 7.20 16.50 -15.66
CA ASP A 53 6.08 15.59 -15.86
C ASP A 53 6.49 14.20 -16.37
N LEU A 54 5.82 13.16 -15.85
CA LEU A 54 6.07 11.77 -16.22
C LEU A 54 5.08 11.30 -17.30
N TRP A 55 5.56 11.17 -18.54
CA TRP A 55 4.73 10.80 -19.68
C TRP A 55 4.81 9.31 -20.03
N ASP A 56 3.70 8.78 -20.55
CA ASP A 56 3.57 7.39 -21.05
C ASP A 56 3.87 6.28 -20.00
N THR A 57 3.57 6.59 -18.73
CA THR A 57 3.57 5.62 -17.63
C THR A 57 2.32 4.74 -17.68
N ARG A 58 2.47 3.44 -17.40
CA ARG A 58 1.37 2.47 -17.32
C ARG A 58 1.64 1.46 -16.22
N THR A 59 0.59 0.94 -15.60
CA THR A 59 0.70 -0.18 -14.66
C THR A 59 0.38 -1.50 -15.38
N TYR A 60 1.08 -2.55 -14.99
CA TYR A 60 0.85 -3.92 -15.42
C TYR A 60 0.36 -4.76 -14.24
N THR A 61 -0.27 -5.90 -14.55
CA THR A 61 -0.74 -6.86 -13.54
C THR A 61 0.35 -7.82 -13.09
N ASP A 62 1.40 -7.98 -13.91
CA ASP A 62 2.59 -8.79 -13.63
C ASP A 62 3.70 -8.36 -14.60
N GLY A 63 4.93 -8.26 -14.10
CA GLY A 63 6.09 -7.81 -14.87
C GLY A 63 6.12 -6.28 -15.07
N GLY A 64 7.10 -5.63 -14.45
CA GLY A 64 7.37 -4.20 -14.59
C GLY A 64 8.52 -3.76 -13.69
N GLN A 65 8.70 -2.45 -13.55
CA GLN A 65 9.76 -1.88 -12.73
C GLN A 65 9.18 -1.13 -11.53
N VAL A 66 9.97 -1.04 -10.46
CA VAL A 66 9.65 -0.21 -9.31
C VAL A 66 10.14 1.21 -9.58
N ILE A 67 9.23 2.17 -9.67
CA ILE A 67 9.56 3.60 -9.77
C ILE A 67 9.32 4.29 -8.43
N TYR A 68 10.27 5.14 -8.03
CA TYR A 68 10.21 5.95 -6.82
C TYR A 68 9.82 7.39 -7.20
N LEU A 69 8.70 7.87 -6.65
CA LEU A 69 8.20 9.22 -6.89
C LEU A 69 8.63 10.14 -5.74
N ARG A 70 9.07 11.35 -6.08
CA ARG A 70 9.25 12.42 -5.10
C ARG A 70 7.89 13.05 -4.82
N LEU A 71 7.47 13.00 -3.57
CA LEU A 71 6.22 13.58 -3.09
C LEU A 71 6.49 14.60 -2.00
N ALA A 72 5.56 15.53 -1.80
CA ALA A 72 5.60 16.40 -0.63
C ALA A 72 5.40 15.55 0.64
N ALA A 73 6.04 15.92 1.74
CA ALA A 73 5.86 15.22 3.02
C ALA A 73 4.38 15.14 3.44
N SER A 74 3.59 16.16 3.11
CA SER A 74 2.13 16.19 3.34
C SER A 74 1.37 15.14 2.53
N GLU A 75 1.85 14.78 1.34
CA GLU A 75 1.24 13.75 0.49
C GLU A 75 1.61 12.36 0.99
N ILE A 76 2.84 12.17 1.46
CA ILE A 76 3.30 10.91 2.08
C ILE A 76 2.46 10.57 3.33
N ILE A 77 2.09 11.57 4.13
CA ILE A 77 1.24 11.41 5.31
C ILE A 77 -0.25 11.25 4.93
N GLY A 78 -0.64 11.67 3.73
CA GLY A 78 -1.98 11.47 3.16
C GLY A 78 -2.23 10.04 2.65
N PHE A 79 -1.17 9.30 2.31
CA PHE A 79 -1.25 7.86 2.09
C PHE A 79 -1.13 7.11 3.41
N VAL A 80 -2.19 7.18 4.22
CA VAL A 80 -2.48 6.06 5.13
C VAL A 80 -2.41 4.82 4.24
N LYS A 81 -1.52 3.85 4.53
CA LYS A 81 -1.58 2.52 3.90
C LYS A 81 -3.06 2.19 3.76
N PRO A 82 -3.59 1.84 2.56
CA PRO A 82 -4.95 1.36 2.52
C PRO A 82 -5.02 0.30 3.61
N ALA A 83 -5.90 0.50 4.60
CA ALA A 83 -6.11 -0.50 5.63
C ALA A 83 -6.25 -1.80 4.86
N SER A 84 -5.37 -2.76 5.15
CA SER A 84 -5.38 -4.03 4.45
C SER A 84 -6.83 -4.51 4.44
N VAL A 85 -7.34 -4.84 3.25
CA VAL A 85 -8.73 -5.26 3.13
C VAL A 85 -8.85 -6.51 3.99
N PRO A 86 -9.70 -6.52 5.03
CA PRO A 86 -9.73 -7.66 5.92
C PRO A 86 -10.21 -8.90 5.16
N GLU A 87 -9.41 -9.96 5.22
CA GLU A 87 -9.76 -11.27 4.67
C GLU A 87 -10.53 -12.06 5.72
N CYS A 88 -11.67 -12.63 5.32
CA CYS A 88 -12.46 -13.48 6.20
C CYS A 88 -12.42 -14.95 5.75
N PHE A 89 -12.09 -15.85 6.67
CA PHE A 89 -12.06 -17.30 6.44
C PHE A 89 -13.25 -18.01 7.07
N THR A 90 -13.74 -17.53 8.22
CA THR A 90 -14.90 -18.10 8.91
C THR A 90 -15.83 -16.99 9.37
N VAL A 91 -17.12 -17.18 9.09
CA VAL A 91 -18.19 -16.29 9.52
C VAL A 91 -19.06 -16.93 10.61
N TYR A 92 -19.58 -16.09 11.49
CA TYR A 92 -20.61 -16.43 12.47
C TYR A 92 -21.88 -15.64 12.15
N GLY A 93 -23.04 -16.31 12.21
CA GLY A 93 -24.34 -15.67 12.01
C GLY A 93 -24.92 -15.30 13.36
N VAL A 94 -25.14 -14.01 13.58
CA VAL A 94 -25.67 -13.47 14.85
C VAL A 94 -27.02 -14.11 15.19
N GLU A 95 -27.18 -14.49 16.46
CA GLU A 95 -28.42 -15.00 17.05
C GLU A 95 -29.08 -13.97 17.98
N SER A 96 -30.32 -14.25 18.39
CA SER A 96 -31.05 -13.36 19.30
C SER A 96 -30.44 -13.40 20.71
N GLY A 97 -29.95 -12.24 21.18
CA GLY A 97 -29.32 -12.10 22.50
C GLY A 97 -27.81 -11.95 22.45
N ASP A 98 -27.21 -12.07 21.27
CA ASP A 98 -25.79 -11.86 21.07
C ASP A 98 -25.36 -10.42 21.32
N THR A 99 -24.09 -10.30 21.73
CA THR A 99 -23.36 -9.03 21.73
C THR A 99 -21.99 -9.26 21.11
N CYS A 100 -21.40 -8.21 20.53
CA CYS A 100 -20.02 -8.27 20.04
C CYS A 100 -19.04 -8.76 21.12
N PHE A 101 -19.28 -8.42 22.40
CA PHE A 101 -18.41 -8.83 23.50
C PHE A 101 -18.45 -10.34 23.75
N PHE A 102 -19.64 -10.95 23.74
CA PHE A 102 -19.77 -12.39 23.95
C PHE A 102 -19.30 -13.19 22.74
N ILE A 103 -19.62 -12.75 21.51
CA ILE A 103 -19.09 -13.35 20.28
C ILE A 103 -17.56 -13.28 20.28
N GLY A 104 -16.99 -12.10 20.56
CA GLY A 104 -15.54 -11.93 20.64
C GLY A 104 -14.89 -12.87 21.66
N GLN A 105 -15.46 -12.98 22.88
CA GLN A 105 -14.95 -13.94 23.87
C GLN A 105 -15.06 -15.39 23.43
N GLU A 106 -16.17 -15.79 22.80
CA GLU A 106 -16.37 -17.16 22.34
C GLU A 106 -15.33 -17.60 21.32
N PHE A 107 -14.93 -16.68 20.42
CA PHE A 107 -13.89 -16.90 19.43
C PHE A 107 -12.49 -16.48 19.90
N ASN A 108 -12.32 -16.16 21.19
CA ASN A 108 -11.07 -15.74 21.80
C ASN A 108 -10.40 -14.53 21.08
N LEU A 109 -11.22 -13.57 20.66
CA LEU A 109 -10.82 -12.31 20.03
C LEU A 109 -10.95 -11.15 21.02
N THR A 110 -9.94 -10.27 21.03
CA THR A 110 -10.07 -8.96 21.69
C THR A 110 -11.00 -8.04 20.88
N ALA A 111 -11.55 -7.02 21.53
CA ALA A 111 -12.39 -6.02 20.84
C ALA A 111 -11.64 -5.34 19.67
N ALA A 112 -10.33 -5.13 19.82
CA ALA A 112 -9.49 -4.54 18.77
C ALA A 112 -9.33 -5.49 17.58
N GLU A 113 -9.04 -6.77 17.81
CA GLU A 113 -8.92 -7.77 16.73
C GLU A 113 -10.26 -7.98 16.02
N PHE A 114 -11.36 -8.06 16.79
CA PHE A 114 -12.69 -8.24 16.23
C PHE A 114 -13.13 -7.06 15.37
N GLY A 115 -12.84 -5.82 15.81
CA GLY A 115 -13.11 -4.61 15.04
C GLY A 115 -12.21 -4.49 13.80
N ALA A 116 -10.95 -4.94 13.88
CA ALA A 116 -10.03 -4.89 12.75
C ALA A 116 -10.48 -5.78 11.57
N ILE A 117 -11.04 -6.96 11.85
CA ILE A 117 -11.57 -7.86 10.82
C ILE A 117 -13.03 -7.55 10.42
N ASN A 118 -13.70 -6.63 11.11
CA ASN A 118 -15.07 -6.17 10.82
C ASN A 118 -15.17 -4.62 10.83
N PRO A 119 -14.46 -3.90 9.96
CA PRO A 119 -14.29 -2.44 10.07
C PRO A 119 -15.58 -1.62 9.88
N ASN A 120 -16.63 -2.21 9.29
CA ASN A 120 -17.93 -1.57 9.07
C ASN A 120 -19.00 -2.03 10.08
N LEU A 121 -18.63 -2.80 11.11
CA LEU A 121 -19.55 -3.30 12.11
C LEU A 121 -19.87 -2.23 13.15
N GLU A 122 -21.16 -1.92 13.31
CA GLU A 122 -21.67 -1.11 14.42
C GLU A 122 -22.28 -2.03 15.49
N CYS A 123 -21.55 -2.26 16.59
CA CYS A 123 -21.97 -3.21 17.63
C CYS A 123 -23.29 -2.86 18.34
N ASP A 124 -23.66 -1.57 18.41
CA ASP A 124 -24.94 -1.14 18.99
C ASP A 124 -26.14 -1.41 18.07
N LYS A 125 -25.88 -1.75 16.80
CA LYS A 125 -26.90 -2.04 15.78
C LYS A 125 -26.87 -3.50 15.34
N LEU A 126 -26.31 -4.38 16.17
CA LEU A 126 -26.24 -5.81 15.88
C LEU A 126 -27.65 -6.41 15.79
N PHE A 127 -27.91 -7.23 14.77
CA PHE A 127 -29.21 -7.88 14.58
C PHE A 127 -29.08 -9.36 14.20
N PRO A 128 -30.03 -10.22 14.60
CA PRO A 128 -30.02 -11.64 14.23
C PRO A 128 -29.98 -11.85 12.71
N GLY A 129 -29.10 -12.75 12.25
CA GLY A 129 -28.85 -13.05 10.85
C GLY A 129 -27.77 -12.20 10.18
N GLN A 130 -27.16 -11.24 10.89
CA GLN A 130 -25.97 -10.53 10.41
C GLN A 130 -24.74 -11.46 10.43
N TRP A 131 -23.96 -11.49 9.35
CA TRP A 131 -22.72 -12.26 9.28
C TRP A 131 -21.54 -11.46 9.78
N LEU A 132 -20.82 -11.98 10.77
CA LEU A 132 -19.61 -11.39 11.34
C LEU A 132 -18.41 -12.29 11.05
N CYS A 133 -17.26 -11.69 10.74
CA CYS A 133 -16.03 -12.44 10.63
C CYS A 133 -15.48 -12.78 12.02
N VAL A 134 -15.16 -14.05 12.24
CA VAL A 134 -14.62 -14.57 13.52
C VAL A 134 -13.27 -15.28 13.36
N VAL A 135 -12.87 -15.58 12.12
CA VAL A 135 -11.50 -15.99 11.78
C VAL A 135 -11.11 -15.27 10.50
N GLY A 136 -10.09 -14.43 10.57
CA GLY A 136 -9.67 -13.59 9.44
C GLY A 136 -8.33 -12.91 9.69
N ARG A 137 -7.93 -12.04 8.77
CA ARG A 137 -6.74 -11.20 8.87
C ARG A 137 -7.14 -9.78 8.50
N ALA A 138 -6.71 -8.83 9.32
CA ALA A 138 -6.88 -7.40 9.06
C ALA A 138 -5.69 -6.85 8.30
#